data_AF-A0A2D7HWN6-F1
#
_entry.id   AF-A0A2D7HWN6-F1
#
_cell.length_a   1.000
_cell.length_b   1.000
_cell.length_c   1.000
_cell.angle_alpha   90.00
_cell.angle_beta   90.00
_cell.angle_gamma   90.00
#
_symmetry.space_group_name_H-M   'P 1'
#
loop_
_entity.id
_entity.type
_entity.pdbx_description
1 polymer ?
#
loop_
_entity_poly.entity_id
_entity_poly.type
_entity_poly.pdbx_seq_one_letter_code
_entity_poly.pdbx_strand_id
1 'polypeptide(L)' 'MSTASVRRLIKKLPARLAEIRGERSQRQFARELGVFQQNVNRYENGTTPHTDFLLTLATKENISLDWLLLGKGRMRRSR' A
#
# COMPACT_ATOMS: atom_id res chain seq x y z
N MET A 1 19.04 -11.11 9.32
CA MET A 1 17.92 -10.25 9.71
C MET A 1 16.85 -11.11 10.37
N SER A 2 16.38 -10.79 11.58
CA SER A 2 15.37 -11.65 12.24
C SER A 2 14.04 -11.60 11.49
N THR A 3 13.44 -12.77 11.26
CA THR A 3 12.14 -12.91 10.58
C THR A 3 11.03 -12.16 11.31
N ALA A 4 11.17 -11.94 12.62
CA ALA A 4 10.25 -11.15 13.44
C ALA A 4 10.15 -9.67 13.00
N SER A 5 11.27 -9.05 12.64
CA SER A 5 11.29 -7.64 12.22
C SER A 5 10.55 -7.42 10.89
N VAL A 6 10.72 -8.33 9.93
CA VAL A 6 10.01 -8.29 8.65
C VAL A 6 8.51 -8.51 8.83
N ARG A 7 8.10 -9.48 9.68
CA ARG A 7 6.68 -9.71 10.00
C ARG A 7 6.00 -8.48 10.58
N ARG A 8 6.71 -7.70 11.41
CA ARG A 8 6.19 -6.44 11.95
C ARG A 8 5.91 -5.40 10.85
N LEU A 9 6.77 -5.33 9.83
CA LEU A 9 6.55 -4.44 8.67
C LEU A 9 5.34 -4.87 7.85
N ILE A 10 5.22 -6.17 7.55
CA ILE A 10 4.05 -6.74 6.83
C ILE A 10 2.76 -6.43 7.60
N LYS A 11 2.76 -6.57 8.93
CA LYS A 11 1.58 -6.26 9.76
C LYS A 11 1.15 -4.78 9.68
N LYS A 12 2.06 -3.85 9.38
CA LYS A 12 1.75 -2.42 9.25
C LYS A 12 1.32 -2.01 7.83
N LEU A 13 1.58 -2.86 6.84
CA LEU A 13 1.27 -2.56 5.44
C LEU A 13 -0.23 -2.28 5.19
N PRO A 14 -1.19 -3.03 5.76
CA PRO A 14 -2.61 -2.77 5.54
C PRO A 14 -3.06 -1.39 6.02
N ALA A 15 -2.56 -0.95 7.19
CA ALA A 15 -2.87 0.37 7.73
C ALA A 15 -2.36 1.49 6.82
N ARG A 16 -1.16 1.35 6.25
CA ARG A 16 -0.60 2.32 5.29
C ARG A 16 -1.35 2.34 3.97
N LEU A 17 -1.84 1.19 3.50
CA LEU A 17 -2.69 1.13 2.31
C LEU A 17 -4.02 1.86 2.54
N ALA A 18 -4.65 1.65 3.70
CA ALA A 18 -5.85 2.37 4.10
C ALA A 18 -5.60 3.89 4.21
N GLU A 19 -4.43 4.29 4.74
CA GLU A 19 -4.01 5.70 4.80
C GLU A 19 -3.83 6.33 3.41
N ILE A 20 -3.27 5.59 2.43
CA ILE A 20 -3.19 6.06 1.04
C ILE A 20 -4.58 6.19 0.42
N ARG A 21 -5.48 5.22 0.67
CA ARG A 21 -6.85 5.29 0.18
C ARG A 21 -7.59 6.51 0.73
N GLY A 22 -7.41 6.81 2.02
CA GLY A 22 -8.12 7.88 2.71
C GLY A 22 -9.63 7.65 2.70
N GLU A 23 -10.39 8.73 2.47
CA GLU A 23 -11.87 8.71 2.49
C GLU A 23 -12.50 8.01 1.27
N ARG A 24 -11.70 7.64 0.26
CA ARG A 24 -12.21 6.95 -0.94
C ARG A 24 -12.73 5.56 -0.57
N SER A 25 -13.84 5.15 -1.17
CA SER A 25 -14.28 3.75 -1.06
C SER A 25 -13.24 2.81 -1.69
N GLN A 26 -13.17 1.55 -1.22
CA GLN A 26 -12.27 0.55 -1.82
C GLN A 26 -12.53 0.38 -3.33
N ARG A 27 -13.79 0.47 -3.76
CA ARG A 27 -14.18 0.38 -5.18
C ARG A 27 -13.66 1.56 -5.98
N GLN A 28 -13.83 2.79 -5.46
CA GLN A 28 -13.33 3.99 -6.13
C GLN A 28 -11.81 3.94 -6.26
N PHE A 29 -11.12 3.62 -5.18
CA PHE A 29 -9.67 3.52 -5.15
C PHE A 29 -9.14 2.45 -6.12
N ALA A 30 -9.76 1.28 -6.13
CA ALA A 30 -9.42 0.22 -7.08
C ALA A 30 -9.59 0.66 -8.54
N ARG A 31 -10.67 1.38 -8.84
CA ARG A 31 -10.93 1.92 -10.20
C ARG A 31 -9.88 2.93 -10.63
N GLU A 32 -9.47 3.85 -9.75
CA GLU A 32 -8.41 4.84 -10.03
C GLU A 32 -7.05 4.15 -10.28
N LEU A 33 -6.75 3.12 -9.50
CA LEU A 33 -5.56 2.29 -9.69
C LEU A 33 -5.64 1.38 -10.92
N GLY A 34 -6.84 1.06 -11.42
CA GLY A 34 -7.04 0.13 -12.53
C GLY A 34 -6.92 -1.34 -12.10
N VAL A 35 -7.33 -1.66 -10.87
CA VAL A 35 -7.28 -3.00 -10.29
C VAL A 35 -8.67 -3.44 -9.80
N PHE A 36 -8.83 -4.72 -9.49
CA PHE A 36 -10.06 -5.23 -8.91
C PHE A 36 -10.24 -4.78 -7.46
N GLN A 37 -11.45 -4.39 -7.07
CA GLN A 37 -11.80 -4.05 -5.68
C GLN A 37 -11.39 -5.16 -4.69
N GLN A 38 -11.53 -6.42 -5.09
CA GLN A 38 -11.16 -7.57 -4.26
C GLN A 38 -9.68 -7.56 -3.86
N ASN A 39 -8.79 -7.06 -4.72
CA ASN A 39 -7.37 -6.95 -4.41
C ASN A 39 -7.14 -5.93 -3.29
N VAL A 40 -7.74 -4.74 -3.40
CA VAL A 40 -7.68 -3.71 -2.35
C VAL A 40 -8.19 -4.26 -1.02
N ASN A 41 -9.36 -4.93 -1.02
CA ASN A 41 -9.91 -5.53 0.19
C ASN A 41 -8.98 -6.59 0.79
N ARG A 42 -8.40 -7.48 -0.02
CA ARG A 42 -7.46 -8.52 0.47
C ARG A 42 -6.22 -7.90 1.10
N TYR A 43 -5.68 -6.84 0.50
CA TYR A 43 -4.46 -6.19 0.98
C TYR A 43 -4.69 -5.35 2.24
N GLU A 44 -5.82 -4.67 2.34
CA GLU A 44 -6.22 -3.97 3.57
C GLU A 44 -6.57 -4.92 4.73
N ASN A 45 -6.77 -6.21 4.45
CA ASN A 45 -6.98 -7.25 5.46
C ASN A 45 -5.72 -8.09 5.75
N GLY A 46 -4.54 -7.71 5.23
CA GLY A 46 -3.27 -8.36 5.61
C GLY A 46 -2.69 -9.33 4.60
N THR A 47 -3.31 -9.51 3.42
CA THR A 47 -2.67 -10.25 2.33
C THR A 47 -1.50 -9.44 1.78
N THR A 48 -0.36 -10.08 1.54
CA THR A 48 0.80 -9.42 0.93
C THR A 48 0.48 -9.02 -0.52
N PRO A 49 0.60 -7.72 -0.89
CA PRO A 49 0.41 -7.28 -2.25
C PRO A 49 1.51 -7.77 -3.19
N HIS A 50 1.15 -8.01 -4.45
CA HIS A 50 2.12 -8.29 -5.49
C HIS A 50 2.90 -7.03 -5.86
N THR A 51 4.12 -7.22 -6.38
CA THR A 51 5.00 -6.12 -6.80
C THR A 51 4.32 -5.18 -7.80
N ASP A 52 3.57 -5.71 -8.77
CA ASP A 52 2.87 -4.90 -9.78
C ASP A 52 1.85 -3.93 -9.16
N PHE A 53 1.14 -4.37 -8.12
CA PHE A 53 0.23 -3.50 -7.38
C PHE A 53 1.00 -2.39 -6.65
N LEU A 54 2.10 -2.74 -5.98
CA LEU A 54 2.94 -1.76 -5.27
C LEU A 54 3.52 -0.71 -6.22
N LEU A 55 4.00 -1.12 -7.39
CA LEU A 55 4.53 -0.21 -8.42
C LEU A 55 3.42 0.67 -9.01
N THR A 56 2.26 0.10 -9.31
CA THR A 56 1.10 0.85 -9.80
C THR A 56 0.65 1.90 -8.79
N LEU A 57 0.57 1.53 -7.52
CA LEU A 57 0.22 2.42 -6.42
C LEU A 57 1.25 3.55 -6.29
N ALA A 58 2.54 3.20 -6.27
CA ALA A 58 3.62 4.16 -6.10
C ALA A 58 3.69 5.17 -7.24
N THR A 59 3.40 4.75 -8.47
CA THR A 59 3.42 5.61 -9.67
C THR A 59 2.16 6.48 -9.78
N LYS A 60 0.97 5.91 -9.63
CA LYS A 60 -0.29 6.65 -9.77
C LYS A 60 -0.58 7.61 -8.62
N GLU A 61 -0.29 7.21 -7.39
CA GLU A 61 -0.55 8.02 -6.19
C GLU A 61 0.66 8.88 -5.75
N ASN A 62 1.78 8.78 -6.48
CA ASN A 62 3.04 9.43 -6.14
C ASN A 62 3.53 9.08 -4.71
N ILE A 63 3.44 7.80 -4.34
CA ILE A 63 3.79 7.28 -3.01
C ILE A 63 5.23 6.78 -2.99
N SER A 64 5.91 7.00 -1.87
CA SER A 64 7.22 6.43 -1.58
C SER A 64 7.12 4.96 -1.12
N LEU A 65 7.85 4.06 -1.78
CA LEU A 65 7.92 2.66 -1.36
C LEU A 65 8.66 2.48 -0.03
N ASP A 66 9.62 3.36 0.29
CA ASP A 66 10.31 3.35 1.58
C ASP A 66 9.35 3.65 2.73
N TRP A 67 8.43 4.59 2.51
CA TRP A 67 7.39 4.88 3.50
C TRP A 67 6.39 3.72 3.58
N LEU A 68 5.93 3.22 2.43
CA LEU A 68 4.92 2.17 2.37
C LEU A 68 5.41 0.85 3.00
N LEU A 69 6.62 0.41 2.66
CA LEU A 69 7.14 -0.90 3.08
C LEU A 69 7.93 -0.79 4.39
N LEU A 70 8.80 0.21 4.52
CA LEU A 70 9.72 0.33 5.66
C LEU A 70 9.20 1.30 6.73
N GLY A 71 8.26 2.18 6.40
CA GLY A 71 7.81 3.25 7.31
C GLY A 71 8.80 4.38 7.45
N LYS A 72 9.67 4.59 6.46
CA LYS A 72 10.74 5.57 6.50
C LYS A 72 10.45 6.74 5.56
N GLY A 73 10.79 7.94 5.99
CA GLY A 73 10.64 9.14 5.17
C GLY A 73 9.20 9.62 5.03
N ARG A 74 8.93 10.38 3.97
CA ARG A 74 7.61 10.98 3.68
C ARG A 74 6.75 10.03 2.84
N MET A 75 5.44 10.05 3.08
CA MET A 75 4.44 9.28 2.34
C MET A 75 4.46 9.59 0.85
N ARG A 76 4.38 10.87 0.49
CA ARG A 76 4.42 11.34 -0.90
C ARG A 76 5.82 11.78 -1.27
N ARG A 77 6.25 11.45 -2.48
CA ARG A 77 7.53 11.93 -3.02
C ARG A 77 7.36 13.43 -3.34
N SER A 78 8.35 14.24 -2.96
CA SER A 78 8.42 15.61 -3.47
C SER A 78 8.54 15.55 -4.98
N ARG A 79 7.65 16.26 -5.68
CA ARG A 79 7.77 16.48 -7.12
C ARG A 79 9.01 17.33 -7.43
#